data_AF-A0A963M9G7-F1
#
_entry.id   AF-A0A963M9G7-F1
#
_cell.length_a   1.000
_cell.length_b   1.000
_cell.length_c   1.000
_cell.angle_alpha   90.00
_cell.angle_beta   90.00
_cell.angle_gamma   90.00
#
_symmetry.space_group_name_H-M   'P 1'
#
loop_
_entity.id
_entity.type
_entity.pdbx_description
1 polymer ?
#
loop_
_entity_poly.entity_id
_entity_poly.type
_entity_poly.pdbx_seq_one_letter_code
_entity_poly.pdbx_strand_id
1 'polypeptide(L)'
;FYGMSTFEGPMMSIKTVNALSHYTDWTVGHVHSGALGWVGLVTMGSMYYLIPRLFGRKQMYSVKAIEIHFWTATIGIVIYIAAMWIAGVMQGLMWRAINPDGTLTYTFVESVKATYPFYFLRLMGGLLYLGGMLIMLWNTWKTATAGKVVTVSIPNAAAHA
;
A
#
# COMPACT_ATOMS: atom_id res chain seq x y z
N PHE A 1 9.25 1.43 0.12
CA PHE A 1 8.20 0.81 -0.72
C PHE A 1 8.48 0.95 -2.20
N TYR A 2 8.61 2.16 -2.77
CA TYR A 2 8.95 2.34 -4.20
C TYR A 2 10.12 1.47 -4.66
N GLY A 3 11.30 1.69 -4.07
CA GLY A 3 12.51 0.93 -4.41
C GLY A 3 12.36 -0.58 -4.25
N MET A 4 11.58 -1.03 -3.27
CA MET A 4 11.28 -2.45 -3.06
C MET A 4 10.37 -2.99 -4.18
N SER A 5 9.27 -2.31 -4.50
CA SER A 5 8.36 -2.72 -5.58
C SER A 5 9.05 -2.66 -6.95
N THR A 6 9.89 -1.66 -7.21
CA THR A 6 10.64 -1.54 -8.47
C THR A 6 11.83 -2.49 -8.56
N PHE A 7 12.18 -3.17 -7.47
CA PHE A 7 13.11 -4.30 -7.48
C PHE A 7 12.36 -5.63 -7.64
N GLU A 8 11.28 -5.81 -6.89
CA GLU A 8 10.43 -6.99 -6.93
C GLU A 8 9.78 -7.22 -8.31
N GLY A 9 9.28 -6.17 -8.96
CA GLY A 9 8.66 -6.25 -10.28
C GLY A 9 9.59 -6.86 -11.34
N PRO A 10 10.82 -6.36 -11.50
CA PRO A 10 11.84 -7.01 -12.34
C PRO A 10 12.17 -8.44 -11.95
N MET A 11 12.21 -8.78 -10.66
CA MET A 11 12.40 -10.18 -10.25
C MET A 11 11.23 -11.06 -10.71
N MET A 12 9.99 -10.60 -10.55
CA MET A 12 8.77 -11.30 -10.97
C MET A 12 8.58 -11.37 -12.50
N SER A 13 9.33 -10.60 -13.29
CA SER A 13 9.31 -10.69 -14.76
C SER A 13 10.27 -11.74 -15.32
N ILE A 14 11.18 -12.27 -14.50
CA ILE A 14 12.03 -13.41 -14.86
C ILE A 14 11.15 -14.66 -14.93
N LYS A 15 11.17 -15.38 -16.06
CA LYS A 15 10.28 -16.52 -16.33
C LYS A 15 10.22 -17.56 -15.22
N THR A 16 11.36 -17.90 -14.60
CA THR A 16 11.44 -18.91 -13.53
C THR A 16 10.77 -18.44 -12.24
N VAL A 17 10.90 -17.16 -11.90
CA VAL A 17 10.20 -16.54 -10.76
C VAL A 17 8.72 -16.40 -11.10
N ASN A 18 8.40 -15.92 -12.31
CA ASN A 18 7.05 -15.73 -12.78
C ASN A 18 6.23 -17.02 -12.77
N ALA A 19 6.86 -18.15 -13.11
CA ALA A 19 6.21 -19.46 -13.04
C ALA A 19 5.63 -19.75 -11.64
N LEU A 20 6.22 -19.19 -10.57
CA LEU A 20 5.74 -19.30 -9.18
C LEU A 20 4.81 -18.15 -8.77
N SER A 21 5.10 -16.92 -9.18
CA SER A 21 4.35 -15.74 -8.73
C SER A 21 3.07 -15.49 -9.54
N HIS A 22 2.97 -16.03 -10.75
CA HIS A 22 1.82 -15.82 -11.62
C HIS A 22 0.58 -16.54 -11.09
N TYR A 23 -0.57 -15.88 -11.17
CA TYR A 23 -1.85 -16.30 -10.57
C TYR A 23 -1.89 -16.46 -9.04
N THR A 24 -0.80 -16.21 -8.34
CA THR A 24 -0.77 -16.27 -6.87
C THR A 24 -0.97 -14.89 -6.25
N ASP A 25 -1.29 -14.88 -4.96
CA ASP A 25 -1.43 -13.68 -4.15
C ASP A 25 -0.11 -12.89 -4.02
N TRP A 26 1.03 -13.42 -4.47
CA TRP A 26 2.27 -12.65 -4.56
C TRP A 26 2.09 -11.43 -5.46
N THR A 27 1.43 -11.58 -6.62
CA THR A 27 1.15 -10.44 -7.51
C THR A 27 0.32 -9.36 -6.79
N VAL A 28 -0.63 -9.77 -5.94
CA VAL A 28 -1.43 -8.83 -5.13
C VAL A 28 -0.58 -8.12 -4.08
N GLY A 29 0.35 -8.84 -3.44
CA GLY A 29 1.34 -8.27 -2.52
C GLY A 29 2.23 -7.22 -3.19
N HIS A 30 2.74 -7.53 -4.38
CA HIS A 30 3.52 -6.61 -5.21
C HIS A 30 2.73 -5.35 -5.59
N VAL A 31 1.48 -5.50 -6.03
CA VAL A 31 0.62 -4.36 -6.37
C VAL A 31 0.41 -3.46 -5.15
N HIS A 32 0.11 -4.02 -3.98
CA HIS A 32 -0.17 -3.20 -2.80
C HIS A 32 1.09 -2.61 -2.16
N SER A 33 2.26 -3.22 -2.35
CA SER A 33 3.53 -2.61 -1.95
C SER A 33 3.79 -1.31 -2.71
N GLY A 34 3.49 -1.28 -4.01
CA GLY A 34 3.54 -0.07 -4.84
C GLY A 34 2.37 0.88 -4.58
N ALA A 35 1.14 0.39 -4.60
CA ALA A 35 -0.05 1.23 -4.50
C ALA A 35 -0.19 1.91 -3.14
N LEU A 36 -0.16 1.14 -2.04
CA LEU A 36 -0.33 1.70 -0.69
C LEU A 36 0.96 2.32 -0.17
N GLY A 37 2.07 1.58 -0.32
CA GLY A 37 3.36 1.93 0.26
C GLY A 37 4.11 3.02 -0.51
N TRP A 38 3.99 3.09 -1.83
CA TRP A 38 4.59 4.17 -2.63
C TRP A 38 3.59 5.27 -2.95
N VAL A 39 2.63 4.98 -3.83
CA VAL A 39 1.70 6.00 -4.36
C VAL A 39 0.89 6.64 -3.23
N GLY A 40 0.35 5.83 -2.33
CA GLY A 40 -0.38 6.30 -1.17
C GLY A 40 0.46 7.20 -0.27
N LEU A 41 1.59 6.69 0.26
CA LEU A 41 2.41 7.45 1.22
C LEU A 41 2.93 8.77 0.64
N VAL A 42 3.40 8.80 -0.62
CA VAL A 42 3.88 10.05 -1.23
C VAL A 42 2.74 11.05 -1.40
N THR A 43 1.57 10.61 -1.88
CA THR A 43 0.40 11.47 -2.08
C THR A 43 -0.08 12.06 -0.77
N MET A 44 -0.18 11.24 0.28
CA MET A 44 -0.61 11.69 1.61
C MET A 44 0.40 12.66 2.22
N GLY A 45 1.71 12.41 2.10
CA GLY A 45 2.75 13.34 2.52
C GLY A 45 2.67 14.69 1.81
N SER A 46 2.50 14.68 0.48
CA SER A 46 2.30 15.89 -0.31
C SER A 46 1.05 16.66 0.11
N MET A 47 -0.06 15.96 0.38
CA MET A 47 -1.29 16.58 0.89
C MET A 47 -1.07 17.23 2.25
N TYR A 48 -0.40 16.56 3.20
CA TYR A 48 -0.09 17.14 4.50
C TYR A 48 0.78 18.39 4.43
N TYR A 49 1.61 18.50 3.39
CA TYR A 49 2.39 19.70 3.13
C TYR A 49 1.55 20.83 2.49
N LEU A 50 0.74 20.50 1.48
CA LEU A 50 0.03 21.49 0.67
C LEU A 50 -1.23 22.04 1.33
N ILE A 51 -2.06 21.17 1.91
CA ILE A 51 -3.36 21.54 2.49
C ILE A 51 -3.27 22.73 3.46
N PRO A 52 -2.38 22.75 4.48
CA PRO A 52 -2.37 23.88 5.42
C PRO A 52 -2.04 25.19 4.71
N ARG A 53 -1.18 25.19 3.69
CA ARG A 53 -0.80 26.39 2.92
C ARG A 53 -1.98 26.95 2.13
N LEU A 54 -2.81 26.07 1.55
CA LEU A 54 -4.03 26.48 0.84
C LEU A 54 -5.06 27.17 1.77
N PHE A 55 -5.05 26.81 3.06
CA PHE A 55 -5.92 27.38 4.09
C PHE A 55 -5.20 28.41 5.00
N GLY A 56 -4.07 28.95 4.56
CA GLY A 56 -3.37 30.05 5.24
C GLY A 56 -2.76 29.65 6.58
N ARG A 57 -2.51 28.36 6.78
CA ARG A 57 -1.92 27.79 8.00
C ARG A 57 -0.47 27.41 7.76
N LYS A 58 0.35 27.57 8.81
CA LYS A 58 1.76 27.16 8.79
C LYS A 58 1.92 25.62 8.79
N GLN A 59 0.97 24.91 9.38
CA GLN A 59 0.99 23.45 9.55
C GLN A 59 -0.42 22.90 9.70
N MET A 60 -0.56 21.57 9.58
CA MET A 60 -1.80 20.85 9.84
C MET A 60 -2.28 21.04 11.29
N TYR A 61 -3.57 20.79 11.52
CA TYR A 61 -4.20 20.93 12.83
C TYR A 61 -3.49 20.14 13.94
N SER A 62 -3.12 18.89 13.68
CA SER A 62 -2.33 18.06 14.60
C SER A 62 -1.20 17.33 13.87
N VAL A 63 0.05 17.63 14.23
CA VAL A 63 1.24 16.90 13.73
C VAL A 63 1.32 15.51 14.34
N LYS A 64 0.93 15.34 15.61
CA LYS A 64 0.87 14.03 16.27
C LYS A 64 -0.11 13.08 15.56
N ALA A 65 -1.21 13.59 15.02
CA ALA A 65 -2.14 12.77 14.24
C ALA A 65 -1.54 12.30 12.91
N ILE A 66 -0.61 13.06 12.32
CA ILE A 66 0.15 12.63 11.14
C ILE A 66 1.07 11.46 11.51
N GLU A 67 1.75 11.53 12.65
CA GLU A 67 2.61 10.43 13.14
C GLU A 67 1.80 9.16 13.41
N ILE A 68 0.64 9.28 14.05
CA ILE A 68 -0.26 8.13 14.27
C ILE A 68 -0.70 7.57 12.92
N HIS A 69 -1.17 8.41 11.99
CA HIS A 69 -1.53 7.96 10.65
C HIS A 69 -0.37 7.23 9.96
N PHE A 70 0.84 7.80 9.98
CA PHE A 70 2.02 7.20 9.39
C PHE A 70 2.27 5.78 9.94
N TRP A 71 2.25 5.61 11.27
CA TRP A 71 2.49 4.31 11.87
C TRP A 71 1.35 3.32 11.61
N THR A 72 0.09 3.74 11.74
CA THR A 72 -1.07 2.88 11.47
C THR A 72 -1.07 2.41 10.01
N ALA A 73 -0.82 3.32 9.05
CA ALA A 73 -0.72 2.98 7.64
C ALA A 73 0.47 2.07 7.36
N THR A 74 1.65 2.38 7.91
CA THR A 74 2.87 1.58 7.67
C THR A 74 2.74 0.16 8.21
N ILE A 75 2.24 -0.01 9.44
CA ILE A 75 1.99 -1.33 10.02
C ILE A 75 0.95 -2.09 9.19
N GLY A 76 -0.14 -1.43 8.80
CA GLY A 76 -1.17 -2.02 7.92
C GLY A 76 -0.60 -2.53 6.59
N ILE A 77 0.24 -1.73 5.94
CA ILE A 77 0.92 -2.11 4.69
C ILE A 77 1.84 -3.31 4.90
N VAL A 78 2.68 -3.31 5.95
CA VAL A 78 3.62 -4.40 6.21
C VAL A 78 2.88 -5.71 6.47
N ILE A 79 1.80 -5.69 7.26
CA ILE A 79 0.95 -6.86 7.50
C ILE A 79 0.36 -7.37 6.18
N TYR A 80 -0.16 -6.46 5.35
CA TYR A 80 -0.75 -6.81 4.05
C TYR A 80 0.28 -7.52 3.16
N ILE A 81 1.44 -6.91 2.95
CA ILE A 81 2.48 -7.45 2.05
C ILE A 81 3.01 -8.77 2.57
N ALA A 82 3.30 -8.88 3.87
CA ALA A 82 3.79 -10.12 4.47
C ALA A 82 2.79 -11.27 4.29
N ALA A 83 1.50 -11.02 4.54
CA ALA A 83 0.46 -12.03 4.33
C ALA A 83 0.38 -12.49 2.86
N MET A 84 0.49 -11.57 1.91
CA MET A 84 0.39 -11.88 0.48
C MET A 84 1.65 -12.56 -0.08
N TRP A 85 2.83 -12.25 0.44
CA TRP A 85 4.04 -13.02 0.11
C TRP A 85 3.95 -14.46 0.59
N ILE A 86 3.54 -14.68 1.84
CA ILE A 86 3.41 -16.03 2.39
C ILE A 86 2.34 -16.81 1.62
N ALA A 87 1.16 -16.21 1.42
CA ALA A 87 0.08 -16.81 0.64
C ALA A 87 0.53 -17.14 -0.80
N GLY A 88 1.19 -16.20 -1.46
CA GLY A 88 1.58 -16.34 -2.86
C GLY A 88 2.63 -17.43 -3.09
N VAL A 89 3.68 -17.46 -2.25
CA VAL A 89 4.71 -18.52 -2.31
C VAL A 89 4.08 -19.87 -1.98
N MET A 90 3.26 -19.94 -0.94
CA MET A 90 2.58 -21.18 -0.55
C MET A 90 1.68 -21.72 -1.67
N GLN A 91 0.84 -20.88 -2.28
CA GLN A 91 -0.01 -21.25 -3.42
C GLN A 91 0.82 -21.79 -4.57
N GLY A 92 1.85 -21.05 -4.98
CA GLY A 92 2.71 -21.44 -6.09
C GLY A 92 3.44 -22.77 -5.84
N LEU A 93 3.86 -23.03 -4.59
CA LEU A 93 4.48 -24.30 -4.18
C LEU A 93 3.47 -25.44 -4.12
N MET A 94 2.28 -25.23 -3.55
CA MET A 94 1.24 -26.25 -3.47
C MET A 94 0.73 -26.67 -4.87
N TRP A 95 0.55 -25.73 -5.79
CA TRP A 95 0.05 -26.02 -7.13
C TRP A 95 1.05 -26.77 -8.03
N ARG A 96 2.34 -26.74 -7.70
CA ARG A 96 3.40 -27.49 -8.41
C ARG A 96 3.94 -28.68 -7.62
N ALA A 97 3.36 -28.98 -6.45
CA ALA A 97 3.82 -30.07 -5.63
C ALA A 97 3.45 -31.40 -6.29
N ILE A 98 4.47 -32.22 -6.55
CA ILE A 98 4.34 -33.52 -7.20
C ILE A 98 4.94 -34.57 -6.28
N ASN A 99 4.21 -35.65 -6.05
CA ASN A 99 4.64 -36.80 -5.28
C ASN A 99 5.71 -37.62 -6.03
N PRO A 100 6.45 -38.52 -5.36
CA PRO A 100 7.44 -39.38 -6.03
C PRO A 100 6.86 -40.26 -7.16
N ASP A 101 5.55 -40.51 -7.14
CA ASP A 101 4.82 -41.27 -8.17
C ASP A 101 4.32 -40.42 -9.35
N GLY A 102 4.59 -39.11 -9.36
CA GLY A 102 4.18 -38.18 -10.41
C GLY A 102 2.77 -37.59 -10.24
N THR A 103 2.03 -37.97 -9.19
CA THR A 103 0.71 -37.39 -8.89
C THR A 103 0.82 -36.01 -8.23
N LEU A 104 -0.20 -35.16 -8.37
CA LEU A 104 -0.25 -33.88 -7.67
C LEU A 104 -0.47 -34.10 -6.16
N THR A 105 0.39 -33.50 -5.34
CA THR A 105 0.34 -33.65 -3.87
C THR A 105 -0.90 -33.01 -3.25
N TYR A 106 -1.34 -31.87 -3.78
CA TYR A 106 -2.46 -31.10 -3.24
C TYR A 106 -3.55 -30.89 -4.28
N THR A 107 -4.80 -30.97 -3.84
CA THR A 107 -5.95 -30.46 -4.58
C THR A 107 -5.97 -28.93 -4.54
N PHE A 108 -6.63 -28.31 -5.52
CA PHE A 108 -6.79 -26.86 -5.52
C PHE A 108 -7.52 -26.35 -4.25
N VAL A 109 -8.55 -27.07 -3.79
CA VAL A 109 -9.33 -26.68 -2.61
C VAL A 109 -8.48 -26.66 -1.33
N GLU A 110 -7.48 -27.55 -1.19
CA GLU A 110 -6.57 -27.51 -0.05
C GLU A 110 -5.70 -26.26 -0.04
N SER A 111 -5.22 -25.82 -1.21
CA SER A 111 -4.47 -24.56 -1.31
C SER A 111 -5.32 -23.33 -0.95
N VAL A 112 -6.61 -23.34 -1.32
CA VAL A 112 -7.55 -22.28 -0.94
C VAL A 112 -7.78 -22.29 0.57
N LYS A 113 -8.02 -23.47 1.15
CA LYS A 113 -8.18 -23.65 2.60
C LYS A 113 -6.95 -23.13 3.37
N ALA A 114 -5.75 -23.46 2.92
CA ALA A 114 -4.51 -22.99 3.52
C ALA A 114 -4.34 -21.47 3.43
N THR A 115 -4.98 -20.81 2.45
CA THR A 115 -4.83 -19.36 2.22
C THR A 115 -5.70 -18.50 3.15
N TYR A 116 -6.80 -19.03 3.71
CA TYR A 116 -7.75 -18.25 4.52
C TYR A 116 -7.14 -17.39 5.64
N PRO A 117 -6.19 -17.89 6.46
CA PRO A 117 -5.57 -17.07 7.51
C PRO A 117 -4.90 -15.80 6.94
N PHE A 118 -4.31 -15.89 5.76
CA PHE A 118 -3.66 -14.75 5.11
C PHE A 118 -4.65 -13.76 4.53
N TYR A 119 -5.84 -14.19 4.11
CA TYR A 119 -6.92 -13.27 3.74
C TYR A 119 -7.46 -12.48 4.92
N PHE A 120 -7.53 -13.11 6.10
CA PHE A 120 -7.88 -12.39 7.33
C PHE A 120 -6.80 -11.35 7.68
N LEU A 121 -5.52 -11.72 7.65
CA LEU A 121 -4.41 -10.78 7.89
C LEU A 121 -4.39 -9.64 6.87
N ARG A 122 -4.64 -9.94 5.59
CA ARG A 122 -4.79 -8.94 4.53
C ARG A 122 -5.89 -7.93 4.85
N LEU A 123 -7.07 -8.43 5.26
CA LEU A 123 -8.19 -7.58 5.64
C LEU A 123 -7.81 -6.70 6.85
N MET A 124 -7.18 -7.26 7.88
CA MET A 124 -6.72 -6.48 9.03
C MET A 124 -5.72 -5.39 8.63
N GLY A 125 -4.72 -5.71 7.81
CA GLY A 125 -3.76 -4.73 7.29
C GLY A 125 -4.43 -3.63 6.49
N GLY A 126 -5.39 -3.98 5.63
CA GLY A 126 -6.21 -3.02 4.88
C GLY A 126 -7.08 -2.13 5.76
N LEU A 127 -7.69 -2.69 6.81
CA LEU A 127 -8.50 -1.93 7.77
C LEU A 127 -7.65 -0.96 8.61
N LEU A 128 -6.43 -1.33 8.98
CA LEU A 128 -5.49 -0.41 9.62
C LEU A 128 -5.16 0.76 8.69
N TYR A 129 -4.83 0.48 7.43
CA TYR A 129 -4.57 1.53 6.45
C TYR A 129 -5.79 2.46 6.27
N LEU A 130 -6.99 1.89 6.14
CA LEU A 130 -8.24 2.66 6.05
C LEU A 130 -8.50 3.48 7.33
N GLY A 131 -8.23 2.93 8.51
CA GLY A 131 -8.29 3.67 9.78
C GLY A 131 -7.34 4.86 9.79
N GLY A 132 -6.13 4.69 9.22
CA GLY A 132 -5.19 5.78 8.95
C GLY A 132 -5.81 6.88 8.08
N MET A 133 -6.49 6.51 7.00
CA MET A 133 -7.18 7.47 6.12
C MET A 133 -8.29 8.25 6.84
N LEU A 134 -9.00 7.63 7.78
CA LEU A 134 -10.00 8.32 8.60
C LEU A 134 -9.35 9.36 9.53
N ILE A 135 -8.18 9.05 10.10
CA ILE A 135 -7.38 10.02 10.89
C ILE A 135 -6.94 11.18 10.00
N MET A 136 -6.49 10.90 8.78
CA MET A 136 -6.13 11.93 7.81
C MET A 136 -7.31 12.82 7.44
N LEU A 137 -8.47 12.22 7.16
CA LEU A 137 -9.70 12.94 6.83
C LEU A 137 -10.08 13.91 7.96
N TRP A 138 -10.11 13.43 9.20
CA TRP A 138 -10.38 14.26 10.37
C TRP A 138 -9.39 15.41 10.52
N ASN A 139 -8.08 15.13 10.42
CA ASN A 139 -7.05 16.14 10.59
C ASN A 139 -7.12 17.21 9.48
N THR A 140 -7.38 16.77 8.24
CA THR A 140 -7.58 17.63 7.07
C THR A 140 -8.81 18.52 7.25
N TRP A 141 -9.93 17.93 7.65
CA TRP A 141 -11.17 18.66 7.88
C TRP A 141 -11.00 19.74 8.93
N LYS A 142 -10.39 19.42 10.08
CA LYS A 142 -10.09 20.39 11.14
C LYS A 142 -9.13 21.49 10.67
N THR A 143 -8.16 21.16 9.81
CA THR A 143 -7.24 22.14 9.23
C THR A 143 -7.97 23.13 8.32
N ALA A 144 -8.84 22.60 7.45
CA ALA A 144 -9.61 23.40 6.50
C ALA A 144 -10.62 24.32 7.20
N THR A 145 -11.39 23.80 8.17
CA THR A 145 -12.43 24.60 8.85
C THR A 145 -11.86 25.64 9.82
N ALA A 146 -10.63 25.45 10.31
CA ALA A 146 -9.98 26.42 11.18
C ALA A 146 -9.27 27.55 10.40
N GLY A 147 -8.99 27.35 9.11
CA GLY A 147 -8.28 28.29 8.25
C GLY A 147 -9.21 29.13 7.37
N LYS A 148 -8.59 30.05 6.61
CA LYS A 148 -9.26 30.80 5.54
C LYS A 148 -8.53 30.49 4.24
N VAL A 149 -9.28 30.27 3.16
CA VAL A 149 -8.69 29.99 1.85
C VAL A 149 -7.81 31.17 1.44
N VAL A 150 -6.57 30.89 1.05
CA VAL A 150 -5.63 31.90 0.58
C VAL A 150 -5.81 32.09 -0.92
N THR A 151 -6.15 33.31 -1.32
CA THR A 151 -6.09 33.73 -2.72
C THR A 151 -4.64 34.08 -3.07
N VAL A 152 -3.99 33.21 -3.83
CA VAL A 152 -2.62 33.46 -4.32
C VAL A 152 -2.71 34.18 -5.67
N SER A 153 -2.02 35.32 -5.80
CA SER A 153 -1.86 35.98 -7.10
C SER A 153 -0.87 35.18 -7.94
N ILE A 154 -1.24 34.82 -9.17
CA ILE A 154 -0.33 34.18 -10.11
C ILE A 154 0.80 35.18 -10.41
N PRO A 155 2.08 34.82 -10.21
CA PRO A 155 3.18 35.69 -10.61
C PRO A 155 3.04 36.00 -12.10
N ASN A 156 3.12 37.27 -12.49
CA ASN A 156 3.16 37.62 -13.90
C ASN A 156 4.31 36.83 -14.55
N ALA A 157 4.01 36.07 -15.60
CA ALA A 157 5.04 35.39 -16.37
C ALA A 157 6.04 36.47 -16.82
N ALA A 158 7.31 36.29 -16.49
CA ALA A 158 8.34 37.15 -17.03
C ALA A 158 8.22 37.06 -18.55
N ALA A 159 7.96 38.18 -19.22
CA ALA A 159 7.94 38.22 -20.67
C ALA A 159 9.32 37.73 -21.15
N HIS A 160 9.35 36.52 -21.71
CA HIS A 160 10.52 36.02 -22.40
C HIS A 160 10.69 36.92 -23.63
N ALA A 161 11.66 37.83 -23.57
CA ALA A 161 12.11 38.66 -24.69
C ALA A 161 13.12 37.88 -25.54
#